data_AF-A0A7J2NMV9-F1
#
_entry.id   AF-A0A7J2NMV9-F1
#
_cell.length_a   1.000
_cell.length_b   1.000
_cell.length_c   1.000
_cell.angle_alpha   90.00
_cell.angle_beta   90.00
_cell.angle_gamma   90.00
#
_symmetry.space_group_name_H-M   'P 1'
#
loop_
_entity.id
_entity.type
_entity.pdbx_description
1 polymer ?
#
loop_
_entity_poly.entity_id
_entity_poly.type
_entity_poly.pdbx_seq_one_letter_code
_entity_poly.pdbx_strand_id
1 'polypeptide(L)' 'MPQKVICEKCGFVLYEGTELKPPDEIIQTNDGKCPKCGKEISFVPKKVEVTAANETDRRR' A
#
# COMPACT_ATOMS: atom_id res chain seq x y z
N MET A 1 5.92 -3.57 14.95
CA MET A 1 4.84 -2.84 14.24
C MET A 1 4.36 -3.72 13.11
N PRO A 2 3.06 -4.08 13.04
CA PRO A 2 2.54 -4.85 11.93
C PRO A 2 2.46 -4.00 10.66
N GLN A 3 2.80 -4.59 9.52
CA GLN A 3 2.58 -4.03 8.19
C GLN A 3 1.19 -4.39 7.68
N LYS A 4 0.60 -3.47 6.91
CA LYS A 4 -0.70 -3.67 6.27
C LYS A 4 -0.66 -3.12 4.85
N VAL A 5 -0.98 -3.96 3.88
CA VAL A 5 -1.07 -3.59 2.46
C VAL A 5 -2.51 -3.73 2.01
N ILE A 6 -3.04 -2.67 1.41
CA ILE A 6 -4.45 -2.54 1.08
C ILE A 6 -4.61 -2.25 -0.42
N CYS A 7 -5.58 -2.89 -1.05
CA CYS A 7 -5.96 -2.59 -2.42
C CYS A 7 -6.56 -1.19 -2.52
N GLU A 8 -5.91 -0.33 -3.29
CA GLU A 8 -6.34 1.06 -3.54
C GLU A 8 -7.77 1.18 -4.08
N LYS A 9 -8.23 0.22 -4.90
CA LYS A 9 -9.55 0.31 -5.55
C LYS A 9 -10.71 -0.10 -4.65
N CYS A 10 -10.53 -1.12 -3.81
CA CYS A 10 -11.65 -1.76 -3.11
C CYS A 10 -11.44 -1.95 -1.59
N GLY A 11 -10.30 -1.51 -1.06
CA GLY A 11 -9.98 -1.59 0.36
C GLY A 11 -9.66 -3.00 0.88
N PHE A 12 -9.57 -4.01 -0.01
CA PHE A 12 -9.22 -5.37 0.41
C PHE A 12 -7.80 -5.43 0.97
N VAL A 13 -7.60 -6.17 2.06
CA VAL A 13 -6.29 -6.36 2.68
C VAL A 13 -5.53 -7.43 1.90
N LEU A 14 -4.47 -7.03 1.21
CA LEU A 14 -3.60 -7.91 0.43
C LEU A 14 -2.56 -8.61 1.32
N TYR A 15 -2.17 -7.97 2.43
CA TYR A 15 -1.27 -8.51 3.43
C TYR A 15 -1.47 -7.80 4.77
N GLU A 16 -1.43 -8.54 5.87
CA GLU A 16 -1.40 -8.02 7.24
C GLU A 16 -0.55 -8.95 8.10
N GLY A 17 0.52 -8.45 8.72
CA GLY A 17 1.44 -9.27 9.47
C GLY A 17 2.62 -8.50 10.06
N THR A 18 3.38 -9.13 10.94
CA THR A 18 4.58 -8.54 11.56
C THR A 18 5.85 -8.73 10.73
N GLU A 19 5.80 -9.62 9.75
CA GLU A 19 6.92 -9.90 8.86
C GLU A 19 6.99 -8.83 7.75
N LEU A 20 8.20 -8.38 7.47
CA LEU A 20 8.48 -7.44 6.39
C LEU A 20 8.51 -8.22 5.07
N LYS A 21 7.45 -8.10 4.27
CA LYS A 21 7.42 -8.68 2.93
C LYS A 21 7.71 -7.64 1.85
N PRO A 22 8.62 -7.91 0.90
CA PRO A 22 8.83 -7.03 -0.23
C PRO A 22 7.54 -6.97 -1.08
N PRO A 23 7.22 -5.82 -1.70
CA PRO A 23 5.95 -5.70 -2.42
C PRO A 23 5.81 -6.68 -3.59
N ASP A 24 6.91 -7.08 -4.24
CA ASP A 24 6.89 -8.08 -5.32
C ASP A 24 6.39 -9.46 -4.84
N GLU A 25 6.72 -9.87 -3.61
CA GLU A 25 6.21 -11.11 -3.03
C GLU A 25 4.70 -11.02 -2.75
N ILE A 26 4.23 -9.87 -2.28
CA ILE A 26 2.80 -9.62 -2.05
C ILE A 26 2.05 -9.64 -3.39
N ILE A 27 2.63 -9.07 -4.45
CA ILE A 27 2.08 -9.09 -5.81
C ILE A 27 2.02 -10.54 -6.33
N GLN A 28 3.10 -11.31 -6.20
CA GLN A 28 3.15 -12.71 -6.64
C GLN A 28 2.15 -13.60 -5.90
N THR A 29 2.00 -13.43 -4.59
CA THR A 29 1.04 -14.20 -3.76
C THR A 29 -0.41 -13.96 -4.18
N ASN A 30 -0.69 -12.83 -4.83
CA ASN A 30 -2.01 -12.47 -5.33
C ASN A 30 -2.12 -12.62 -6.86
N ASP A 31 -1.24 -13.37 -7.52
CA ASP A 31 -1.23 -13.55 -8.99
C ASP A 31 -1.23 -12.22 -9.78
N GLY A 32 -0.59 -11.19 -9.22
CA GLY A 32 -0.55 -9.85 -9.79
C GLY A 32 -1.88 -9.07 -9.74
N LYS A 33 -2.94 -9.61 -9.14
CA LYS A 33 -4.28 -9.01 -9.14
C LYS A 33 -4.95 -9.06 -7.77
N CYS A 34 -5.75 -8.06 -7.45
CA CYS A 34 -6.55 -8.10 -6.22
C CYS A 34 -7.58 -9.24 -6.31
N PRO A 35 -7.61 -10.21 -5.37
CA PRO A 35 -8.53 -11.34 -5.43
C PRO A 35 -10.00 -10.94 -5.25
N LYS A 36 -10.26 -9.75 -4.69
CA LYS A 36 -11.61 -9.23 -4.49
C LYS A 36 -12.18 -8.47 -5.70
N CYS A 37 -11.36 -7.69 -6.41
CA CYS A 37 -11.86 -6.76 -7.44
C CYS A 37 -11.17 -6.86 -8.81
N GLY A 38 -10.19 -7.74 -8.95
CA GLY A 38 -9.46 -8.01 -10.20
C GLY A 38 -8.49 -6.91 -10.66
N LYS A 39 -8.34 -5.81 -9.91
CA LYS A 39 -7.38 -4.73 -10.26
C LYS A 39 -5.96 -5.27 -10.19
N GLU A 40 -5.16 -4.99 -11.23
CA GLU A 40 -3.73 -5.26 -11.24
C GLU A 40 -3.00 -4.47 -10.15
N ILE A 41 -2.12 -5.17 -9.44
CA ILE A 41 -1.28 -4.63 -8.37
C ILE A 41 0.08 -4.31 -8.99
N SER A 42 0.53 -3.05 -8.94
CA SER A 42 1.84 -2.66 -9.45
C SER A 42 2.75 -2.16 -8.33
N PHE A 43 4.02 -2.54 -8.40
CA PHE A 43 5.07 -1.98 -7.54
C PHE A 43 5.24 -0.48 -7.78
N VAL A 44 5.18 -0.06 -9.05
CA VAL A 44 5.33 1.34 -9.43
C VAL A 44 4.15 2.13 -8.86
N PRO A 45 4.40 3.14 -8.00
CA PRO A 45 3.33 3.97 -7.45
C PRO A 45 2.69 4.77 -8.58
N LYS A 46 1.38 4.57 -8.79
CA LYS A 46 0.61 5.29 -9.82
C LYS A 46 0.17 6.68 -9.36
N LYS A 47 0.13 6.93 -8.05
CA LYS A 47 -0.31 8.19 -7.46
C LYS A 47 0.56 8.51 -6.24
N VAL A 48 1.25 9.65 -6.28
CA VAL A 48 2.00 10.21 -5.15
C VAL A 48 1.47 11.62 -4.93
N GLU A 49 0.90 11.87 -3.75
CA GLU A 49 0.50 13.22 -3.33
C GLU A 49 1.56 13.75 -2.37
N VAL A 50 2.22 14.84 -2.75
CA VAL A 50 3.18 15.55 -1.89
C VAL A 50 2.47 16.79 -1.36
N THR A 51 2.27 16.84 -0.05
CA THR A 51 1.77 18.03 0.64
C THR A 51 2.89 18.65 1.46
N ALA A 52 2.94 19.97 1.51
CA ALA A 52 3.88 20.65 2.40
C ALA A 52 3.57 20.26 3.85
N ALA A 53 4.57 19.83 4.60
CA ALA A 53 4.43 19.69 6.05
C ALA A 53 4.11 21.09 6.59
N ASN A 54 2.85 21.30 6.96
CA ASN A 54 2.33 22.58 7.41
C ASN A 54 3.30 23.26 8.40
N GLU A 55 3.65 24.54 8.17
CA GLU A 55 4.49 25.38 9.03
C GLU A 55 3.93 25.61 10.45
N THR A 56 2.87 24.92 10.85
CA THR A 56 2.19 25.07 12.14
C THR A 56 2.95 24.44 13.31
N ASP A 57 4.01 23.66 13.08
CA ASP A 57 4.77 22.99 14.15
C ASP A 57 6.05 23.75 14.61
N ARG A 58 6.27 24.98 14.11
CA ARG A 58 7.42 25.83 14.54
C ARG A 58 7.10 26.84 15.64
N ARG A 59 5.93 26.76 16.27
CA ARG A 59 5.53 27.61 17.40
C ARG A 59 5.06 26.77 18.58
N ARG A 60 5.98 26.05 19.22
CA ARG A 60 5.84 25.61 20.62
C ARG A 60 7.18 25.62 21.32
#